data_AF-A0A1Y4IP80-F1
#
_entry.id   AF-A0A1Y4IP80-F1
#
_cell.length_a   1.000
_cell.length_b   1.000
_cell.length_c   1.000
_cell.angle_alpha   90.00
_cell.angle_beta   90.00
_cell.angle_gamma   90.00
#
_symmetry.space_group_name_H-M   'P 1'
#
loop_
_entity.id
_entity.type
_entity.pdbx_description
1 polymer ?
#
loop_
_entity_poly.entity_id
_entity_poly.type
_entity_poly.pdbx_seq_one_letter_code
_entity_poly.pdbx_strand_id
1 'polypeptide(L)'
;MKQDIPQTITLRKPKQILRVNFPDGNSICYNNATTTYIEVLKLIGVERFPEIKLEVGHLPLISKTEHPKYKGYMRHITDGWYVNIQSDTQQKYLQLRSINEILKLNLKIEIGTDLQITNKSTTEKQKKSKSSLLVHFPDDEFIAGDNPIDTFIQSIWKIGIDKLQRKGLNINEKSLITRNKLYKGQIQVGIEQWLTIPNTTKDKAKLLHIISSIMHIDLKITIL
;
A
#
# COMPACT_ATOMS: atom_id res chain seq x y z
N MET A 1 46.92 -1.33 -4.99
CA MET A 1 46.19 -0.36 -5.85
C MET A 1 44.90 -1.04 -6.30
N LYS A 2 43.75 -0.71 -5.69
CA LYS A 2 42.43 -1.16 -6.18
C LYS A 2 41.78 0.06 -6.84
N GLN A 3 41.47 -0.07 -8.12
CA GLN A 3 40.78 0.95 -8.90
C GLN A 3 39.30 0.95 -8.52
N ASP A 4 38.79 2.09 -8.07
CA ASP A 4 37.37 2.32 -7.86
C ASP A 4 36.67 2.48 -9.21
N ILE A 5 35.68 1.63 -9.47
CA ILE A 5 34.76 1.74 -10.61
C ILE A 5 33.69 2.77 -10.22
N PRO A 6 33.44 3.83 -10.99
CA PRO A 6 32.47 4.85 -10.63
C PRO A 6 31.05 4.27 -10.65
N GLN A 7 30.34 4.39 -9.53
CA GLN A 7 28.93 4.02 -9.43
C GLN A 7 28.07 4.99 -10.24
N THR A 8 27.53 4.52 -11.37
CA THR A 8 26.59 5.29 -12.19
C THR A 8 25.27 5.45 -11.44
N ILE A 9 24.95 6.68 -11.02
CA ILE A 9 23.65 7.04 -10.44
C ILE A 9 22.60 6.97 -11.56
N THR A 10 21.79 5.91 -11.59
CA THR A 10 20.69 5.81 -12.55
C THR A 10 19.55 6.76 -12.13
N LEU A 11 19.38 7.86 -12.86
CA LEU A 11 18.20 8.72 -12.74
C LEU A 11 16.95 7.89 -13.07
N ARG A 12 16.03 7.74 -12.11
CA ARG A 12 14.75 7.05 -12.35
C ARG A 12 13.98 7.82 -13.42
N LYS A 13 13.61 7.12 -14.51
CA LYS A 13 12.71 7.68 -15.52
C LYS A 13 11.43 8.18 -14.84
N PRO A 14 10.92 9.35 -15.22
CA PRO A 14 9.69 9.89 -14.64
C PRO A 14 8.54 8.89 -14.84
N LYS A 15 7.70 8.75 -13.81
CA LYS A 15 6.63 7.76 -13.79
C LYS A 15 5.58 8.11 -14.85
N GLN A 16 5.44 7.28 -15.86
CA GLN A 16 4.36 7.40 -16.85
C GLN A 16 3.04 6.86 -16.28
N ILE A 17 1.95 7.53 -16.60
CA ILE A 17 0.56 7.13 -16.33
C ILE A 17 -0.19 6.85 -17.62
N LEU A 18 -1.36 6.23 -17.51
CA LEU A 18 -2.18 5.73 -18.61
C LEU A 18 -3.52 6.46 -18.60
N ARG A 19 -3.96 6.90 -19.79
CA ARG A 19 -5.29 7.48 -20.04
C ARG A 19 -5.99 6.70 -21.16
N VAL A 20 -7.28 6.48 -20.99
CA VAL A 20 -8.14 5.84 -22.00
C VAL A 20 -9.40 6.67 -22.17
N ASN A 21 -9.70 7.07 -23.40
CA ASN A 21 -10.96 7.70 -23.75
C ASN A 21 -11.82 6.72 -24.54
N PHE A 22 -13.07 6.59 -24.14
CA PHE A 22 -14.08 5.76 -24.76
C PHE A 22 -14.86 6.58 -25.81
N PRO A 23 -15.43 5.92 -26.84
CA PRO A 23 -16.21 6.60 -27.87
C PRO A 23 -17.45 7.34 -27.37
N ASP A 24 -17.97 6.94 -26.21
CA ASP A 24 -19.12 7.57 -25.52
C ASP A 24 -18.76 8.90 -24.83
N GLY A 25 -17.50 9.34 -24.91
CA GLY A 25 -16.99 10.54 -24.27
C GLY A 25 -16.44 10.33 -22.86
N ASN A 26 -16.53 9.12 -22.30
CA ASN A 26 -15.97 8.80 -21.00
C ASN A 26 -14.44 8.74 -21.06
N SER A 27 -13.76 9.27 -20.03
CA SER A 27 -12.30 9.29 -19.94
C SER A 27 -11.84 8.72 -18.61
N ILE A 28 -11.01 7.66 -18.66
CA ILE A 28 -10.37 7.06 -17.49
C ILE A 28 -8.89 7.45 -17.44
N CYS A 29 -8.50 8.17 -16.40
CA CYS A 29 -7.11 8.44 -16.07
C CYS A 29 -6.90 8.57 -14.55
N TYR A 30 -6.19 7.60 -13.96
CA TYR A 30 -5.77 7.60 -12.57
C TYR A 30 -4.26 7.91 -12.40
N ASN A 31 -3.85 8.24 -11.18
CA ASN A 31 -2.44 8.46 -10.80
C ASN A 31 -1.53 7.21 -10.88
N ASN A 32 -2.10 6.05 -11.26
CA ASN A 32 -1.42 4.77 -11.40
C ASN A 32 -1.98 4.03 -12.63
N ALA A 33 -1.09 3.68 -13.56
CA ALA A 33 -1.43 2.93 -14.77
C ALA A 33 -2.14 1.59 -14.48
N THR A 34 -1.79 0.90 -13.38
CA THR A 34 -2.45 -0.36 -13.00
C THR A 34 -3.93 -0.15 -12.63
N THR A 35 -4.24 0.96 -11.97
CA THR A 35 -5.62 1.29 -11.61
C THR A 35 -6.42 1.64 -12.86
N THR A 36 -5.91 2.51 -13.73
CA THR A 36 -6.55 2.79 -15.04
C THR A 36 -6.78 1.50 -15.83
N TYR A 37 -5.77 0.62 -15.89
CA TYR A 37 -5.86 -0.63 -16.61
C TYR A 37 -7.00 -1.52 -16.13
N ILE A 38 -7.13 -1.73 -14.80
CA ILE A 38 -8.19 -2.57 -14.23
C ILE A 38 -9.58 -1.93 -14.42
N GLU A 39 -9.71 -0.62 -14.22
CA GLU A 39 -11.00 0.07 -14.38
C GLU A 39 -11.48 0.06 -15.84
N VAL A 40 -10.57 0.15 -16.80
CA VAL A 40 -10.90 -0.03 -18.23
C VAL A 40 -11.42 -1.45 -18.49
N LEU A 41 -10.80 -2.48 -17.92
CA LEU A 41 -11.29 -3.86 -18.04
C LEU A 41 -12.67 -4.05 -17.42
N LYS A 42 -12.96 -3.39 -16.27
CA LYS A 42 -14.30 -3.41 -15.68
C LYS A 42 -15.35 -2.81 -16.61
N LEU A 43 -15.05 -1.69 -17.26
CA LEU A 43 -15.96 -1.06 -18.23
C LEU A 43 -16.14 -1.86 -19.51
N ILE A 44 -15.14 -2.66 -19.91
CA ILE A 44 -15.24 -3.56 -21.07
C ILE A 44 -16.29 -4.66 -20.84
N GLY A 45 -16.50 -5.07 -19.58
CA GLY A 45 -17.52 -6.05 -19.22
C GLY A 45 -17.04 -7.51 -19.32
N VAL A 46 -17.54 -8.35 -18.40
CA VAL A 46 -17.16 -9.76 -18.26
C VAL A 46 -17.56 -10.63 -19.44
N GLU A 47 -18.62 -10.23 -20.14
CA GLU A 47 -19.15 -10.90 -21.32
C GLU A 47 -18.15 -10.90 -22.47
N ARG A 48 -17.26 -9.90 -22.52
CA ARG A 48 -16.23 -9.75 -23.56
C ARG A 48 -14.91 -10.42 -23.19
N PHE A 49 -14.69 -10.79 -21.93
CA PHE A 49 -13.41 -11.37 -21.48
C PHE A 49 -13.01 -12.68 -22.17
N PRO A 50 -13.92 -13.62 -22.47
CA PRO A 50 -13.59 -14.84 -23.21
C PRO A 50 -13.03 -14.59 -24.62
N GLU A 51 -13.31 -13.43 -25.22
CA GLU A 51 -12.78 -13.05 -26.53
C GLU A 51 -11.31 -12.58 -26.45
N ILE A 52 -10.82 -12.19 -25.26
CA ILE A 52 -9.46 -11.72 -25.04
C ILE A 52 -8.51 -12.92 -24.91
N LYS A 53 -7.92 -13.32 -26.04
CA LYS A 53 -6.97 -14.46 -26.12
C LYS A 53 -5.50 -14.08 -25.88
N LEU A 54 -5.25 -13.00 -25.12
CA LEU A 54 -3.89 -12.55 -24.81
C LEU A 54 -3.27 -13.42 -23.72
N GLU A 55 -1.96 -13.60 -23.78
CA GLU A 55 -1.20 -14.43 -22.83
C GLU A 55 -0.04 -13.68 -22.20
N VAL A 56 0.32 -14.08 -20.98
CA VAL A 56 1.52 -13.67 -20.25
C VAL A 56 2.24 -14.92 -19.76
N GLY A 57 3.39 -15.22 -20.36
CA GLY A 57 4.20 -16.39 -19.98
C GLY A 57 3.46 -17.72 -20.18
N HIS A 58 2.77 -17.86 -21.32
CA HIS A 58 1.95 -19.03 -21.72
C HIS A 58 0.71 -19.28 -20.84
N LEU A 59 0.28 -18.27 -20.09
CA LEU A 59 -0.97 -18.31 -19.33
C LEU A 59 -1.89 -17.18 -19.78
N PRO A 60 -3.22 -17.37 -19.75
CA PRO A 60 -4.16 -16.33 -20.11
C PRO A 60 -3.93 -15.04 -19.31
N LEU A 61 -3.98 -13.89 -19.99
CA LEU A 61 -3.88 -12.58 -19.37
C LEU A 61 -5.02 -12.35 -18.37
N ILE A 62 -6.22 -12.81 -18.74
CA ILE A 62 -7.44 -12.73 -17.94
C ILE A 62 -7.96 -14.16 -17.69
N SER A 63 -8.29 -14.49 -16.44
CA SER A 63 -8.66 -15.85 -16.03
C SER A 63 -9.65 -15.84 -14.87
N LYS A 64 -10.51 -16.86 -14.79
CA LYS A 64 -11.40 -17.11 -13.64
C LYS A 64 -10.68 -17.75 -12.44
N THR A 65 -9.46 -18.23 -12.65
CA THR A 65 -8.67 -18.91 -11.62
C THR A 65 -7.37 -18.18 -11.38
N GLU A 66 -7.01 -17.97 -10.10
CA GLU A 66 -5.69 -17.50 -9.75
C GLU A 66 -4.64 -18.57 -10.09
N HIS A 67 -3.70 -18.23 -10.97
CA HIS A 67 -2.59 -19.14 -11.30
C HIS A 67 -1.51 -19.09 -10.20
N PRO A 68 -1.12 -20.22 -9.58
CA PRO A 68 -0.15 -20.23 -8.47
C PRO A 68 1.16 -19.52 -8.79
N LYS A 69 1.66 -19.68 -10.02
CA LYS A 69 2.89 -19.04 -10.53
C LYS A 69 2.84 -17.51 -10.44
N TYR A 70 1.65 -16.91 -10.57
CA TYR A 70 1.47 -15.46 -10.64
C TYR A 70 0.58 -14.91 -9.53
N LYS A 71 0.33 -15.67 -8.45
CA LYS A 71 -0.62 -15.30 -7.38
C LYS A 71 -0.43 -13.87 -6.85
N GLY A 72 0.81 -13.41 -6.67
CA GLY A 72 1.10 -12.02 -6.22
C GLY A 72 0.77 -10.91 -7.24
N TYR A 73 0.62 -11.29 -8.52
CA TYR A 73 0.38 -10.41 -9.65
C TYR A 73 -1.00 -10.59 -10.28
N MET A 74 -1.82 -11.52 -9.79
CA MET A 74 -3.24 -11.59 -10.17
C MET A 74 -3.99 -10.51 -9.39
N ARG A 75 -4.79 -9.70 -10.09
CA ARG A 75 -5.69 -8.72 -9.48
C ARG A 75 -7.10 -8.99 -9.94
N HIS A 76 -8.02 -8.97 -8.98
CA HIS A 76 -9.45 -9.07 -9.26
C HIS A 76 -9.93 -7.89 -10.12
N ILE A 77 -10.76 -8.18 -11.11
CA ILE A 77 -11.44 -7.21 -11.97
C ILE A 77 -12.89 -7.08 -11.46
N THR A 78 -13.73 -8.07 -11.76
CA THR A 78 -15.13 -8.22 -11.32
C THR A 78 -15.58 -9.68 -11.49
N ASP A 79 -16.62 -10.10 -10.78
CA ASP A 79 -17.30 -11.41 -10.93
C ASP A 79 -16.36 -12.64 -10.96
N GLY A 80 -15.34 -12.64 -10.10
CA GLY A 80 -14.38 -13.74 -10.00
C GLY A 80 -13.37 -13.80 -11.15
N TRP A 81 -13.31 -12.78 -12.00
CA TRP A 81 -12.27 -12.64 -13.01
C TRP A 81 -11.05 -11.89 -12.47
N TYR A 82 -9.89 -12.36 -12.89
CA TYR A 82 -8.59 -11.83 -12.51
C TYR A 82 -7.78 -11.48 -13.75
N VAL A 83 -6.98 -10.43 -13.65
CA VAL A 83 -5.98 -10.06 -14.66
C VAL A 83 -4.57 -10.14 -14.08
N ASN A 84 -3.63 -10.62 -14.89
CA ASN A 84 -2.21 -10.54 -14.54
C ASN A 84 -1.69 -9.11 -14.74
N ILE A 85 -1.17 -8.49 -13.67
CA ILE A 85 -0.65 -7.11 -13.67
C ILE A 85 0.88 -7.02 -13.68
N GLN A 86 1.61 -8.13 -13.87
CA GLN A 86 3.08 -8.21 -13.89
C GLN A 86 3.67 -7.59 -15.17
N SER A 87 3.38 -6.31 -15.38
CA SER A 87 3.78 -5.54 -16.56
C SER A 87 4.05 -4.09 -16.17
N ASP A 88 4.89 -3.39 -16.92
CA ASP A 88 5.08 -1.95 -16.74
C ASP A 88 3.97 -1.14 -17.45
N THR A 89 4.06 0.20 -17.41
CA THR A 89 3.07 1.08 -18.06
C THR A 89 3.05 0.90 -19.58
N GLN A 90 4.19 0.67 -20.22
CA GLN A 90 4.29 0.48 -21.68
C GLN A 90 3.63 -0.83 -22.10
N GLN A 91 3.90 -1.91 -21.37
CA GLN A 91 3.29 -3.20 -21.61
C GLN A 91 1.77 -3.18 -21.37
N LYS A 92 1.29 -2.49 -20.34
CA LYS A 92 -0.16 -2.27 -20.13
C LYS A 92 -0.81 -1.50 -21.29
N TYR A 93 -0.13 -0.50 -21.82
CA TYR A 93 -0.57 0.24 -23.00
C TYR A 93 -0.72 -0.67 -24.22
N LEU A 94 0.29 -1.50 -24.51
CA LEU A 94 0.24 -2.46 -25.61
C LEU A 94 -0.87 -3.49 -25.41
N GLN A 95 -1.01 -4.02 -24.18
CA GLN A 95 -2.10 -4.94 -23.83
C GLN A 95 -3.48 -4.32 -24.10
N LEU A 96 -3.73 -3.08 -23.66
CA LEU A 96 -5.01 -2.41 -23.96
C LEU A 96 -5.19 -2.13 -25.45
N ARG A 97 -4.13 -1.81 -26.19
CA ARG A 97 -4.23 -1.66 -27.65
C ARG A 97 -4.66 -2.94 -28.32
N SER A 98 -4.03 -4.06 -27.96
CA SER A 98 -4.42 -5.37 -28.50
C SER A 98 -5.85 -5.75 -28.09
N ILE A 99 -6.26 -5.49 -26.85
CA ILE A 99 -7.65 -5.71 -26.41
C ILE A 99 -8.62 -4.84 -27.22
N ASN A 100 -8.29 -3.56 -27.42
CA ASN A 100 -9.08 -2.62 -28.20
C ASN A 100 -9.27 -3.08 -29.65
N GLU A 101 -8.23 -3.64 -30.27
CA GLU A 101 -8.27 -4.21 -31.63
C GLU A 101 -9.10 -5.50 -31.69
N ILE A 102 -8.85 -6.45 -30.78
CA ILE A 102 -9.59 -7.73 -30.70
C ILE A 102 -11.10 -7.46 -30.53
N LEU A 103 -11.45 -6.56 -29.63
CA LEU A 103 -12.83 -6.26 -29.26
C LEU A 103 -13.43 -5.10 -30.09
N LYS A 104 -12.68 -4.50 -31.02
CA LYS A 104 -13.13 -3.37 -31.87
C LYS A 104 -13.81 -2.24 -31.07
N LEU A 105 -13.21 -1.84 -29.95
CA LEU A 105 -13.82 -0.91 -28.98
C LEU A 105 -13.63 0.57 -29.34
N ASN A 106 -12.78 0.89 -30.33
CA ASN A 106 -12.46 2.25 -30.76
C ASN A 106 -11.96 3.17 -29.63
N LEU A 107 -11.26 2.60 -28.65
CA LEU A 107 -10.66 3.35 -27.54
C LEU A 107 -9.47 4.20 -28.02
N LYS A 108 -9.36 5.41 -27.48
CA LYS A 108 -8.16 6.26 -27.61
C LYS A 108 -7.28 6.09 -26.37
N ILE A 109 -6.16 5.38 -26.52
CA ILE A 109 -5.25 5.02 -25.43
C ILE A 109 -3.97 5.86 -25.53
N GLU A 110 -3.56 6.47 -24.42
CA GLU A 110 -2.41 7.36 -24.32
C GLU A 110 -1.60 7.11 -23.05
N ILE A 111 -0.30 7.38 -23.11
CA ILE A 111 0.62 7.32 -21.97
C ILE A 111 1.44 8.61 -21.90
N GLY A 112 1.74 9.08 -20.69
CA GLY A 112 2.50 10.30 -20.49
C GLY A 112 2.85 10.56 -19.04
N THR A 113 3.77 11.49 -18.80
CA THR A 113 4.18 11.93 -17.45
C THR A 113 3.27 13.03 -16.90
N ASP A 114 2.65 13.81 -17.78
CA ASP A 114 1.93 15.05 -17.43
C ASP A 114 0.44 14.99 -17.83
N LEU A 115 -0.13 13.79 -17.90
CA LEU A 115 -1.55 13.63 -18.19
C LEU A 115 -2.39 14.13 -17.02
N GLN A 116 -3.45 14.89 -17.32
CA GLN A 116 -4.40 15.33 -16.29
C GLN A 116 -5.21 14.13 -15.79
N ILE A 117 -5.19 13.94 -14.47
CA ILE A 117 -5.94 12.90 -13.78
C ILE A 117 -7.42 13.30 -13.79
N THR A 118 -8.22 12.61 -14.60
CA THR A 118 -9.68 12.81 -14.73
C THR A 118 -10.44 12.06 -13.65
N ASN A 119 -9.85 10.99 -13.11
CA ASN A 119 -10.48 10.17 -12.08
C ASN A 119 -9.59 10.18 -10.84
N LYS A 120 -10.10 10.75 -9.75
CA LYS A 120 -9.55 10.44 -8.43
C LYS A 120 -9.86 8.98 -8.19
N SER A 121 -8.86 8.19 -7.80
CA SER A 121 -9.09 6.81 -7.40
C SER A 121 -10.03 6.79 -6.20
N THR A 122 -11.33 6.63 -6.45
CA THR A 122 -12.27 5.96 -5.56
C THR A 122 -12.00 4.46 -5.62
N THR A 123 -10.73 4.07 -5.59
CA THR A 123 -10.43 3.06 -4.62
C THR A 123 -10.65 3.75 -3.28
N GLU A 124 -11.88 3.62 -2.76
CA GLU A 124 -11.94 2.76 -1.59
C GLU A 124 -11.01 1.60 -1.93
N LYS A 125 -9.74 1.75 -1.53
CA LYS A 125 -9.10 0.60 -0.96
C LYS A 125 -10.23 0.11 -0.05
N GLN A 126 -10.75 -1.07 -0.30
CA GLN A 126 -10.71 -1.99 0.80
C GLN A 126 -9.26 -1.84 1.29
N LYS A 127 -9.07 -0.89 2.21
CA LYS A 127 -7.97 -0.89 3.15
C LYS A 127 -8.02 -2.36 3.49
N LYS A 128 -7.00 -3.14 3.11
CA LYS A 128 -6.57 -4.20 4.03
C LYS A 128 -6.89 -3.62 5.39
N SER A 129 -7.88 -4.16 6.12
CA SER A 129 -8.36 -3.62 7.40
C SER A 129 -7.12 -3.01 8.04
N LYS A 130 -7.08 -1.68 8.15
CA LYS A 130 -5.80 -0.95 8.20
C LYS A 130 -5.10 -1.39 9.47
N SER A 131 -4.29 -2.45 9.40
CA SER A 131 -4.28 -3.49 10.45
C SER A 131 -4.43 -2.84 11.80
N SER A 132 -5.67 -2.88 12.32
CA SER A 132 -6.05 -2.02 13.44
C SER A 132 -5.51 -2.65 14.70
N LEU A 133 -5.05 -1.82 15.61
CA LEU A 133 -4.45 -2.28 16.85
C LEU A 133 -5.52 -2.15 17.94
N LEU A 134 -5.71 -3.22 18.70
CA LEU A 134 -6.54 -3.24 19.89
C LEU A 134 -5.62 -3.53 21.08
N VAL A 135 -5.70 -2.69 22.11
CA VAL A 135 -4.94 -2.86 23.36
C VAL A 135 -5.94 -2.88 24.50
N HIS A 136 -5.99 -3.98 25.23
CA HIS A 136 -6.81 -4.14 26.43
C HIS A 136 -5.90 -4.07 27.65
N PHE A 137 -6.20 -3.12 28.53
CA PHE A 137 -5.49 -2.85 29.77
C PHE A 137 -6.06 -3.68 30.93
N PRO A 138 -5.30 -3.88 32.02
CA PRO A 138 -5.76 -4.66 33.17
C PRO A 138 -6.89 -4.01 33.97
N ASP A 139 -7.20 -2.74 33.71
CA ASP A 139 -8.35 -2.01 34.28
C ASP A 139 -9.63 -2.13 33.43
N ASP A 140 -9.67 -3.14 32.55
CA ASP A 140 -10.76 -3.42 31.61
C ASP A 140 -11.00 -2.33 30.55
N GLU A 141 -10.08 -1.36 30.40
CA GLU A 141 -10.17 -0.33 29.36
C GLU A 141 -9.56 -0.82 28.02
N PHE A 142 -10.23 -0.48 26.92
CA PHE A 142 -9.80 -0.80 25.56
C PHE A 142 -9.40 0.45 24.81
N ILE A 143 -8.20 0.42 24.21
CA ILE A 143 -7.76 1.42 23.25
C ILE A 143 -7.78 0.78 21.86
N ALA A 144 -8.62 1.32 20.98
CA ALA A 144 -8.78 0.87 19.60
C ALA A 144 -9.06 2.07 18.69
N GLY A 145 -8.59 2.02 17.44
CA GLY A 145 -8.92 3.05 16.46
C GLY A 145 -8.57 2.66 15.03
N ASP A 146 -9.09 3.43 14.08
CA ASP A 146 -8.89 3.24 12.64
C ASP A 146 -7.44 3.49 12.17
N ASN A 147 -6.58 3.93 13.09
CA ASN A 147 -5.19 4.22 12.85
C ASN A 147 -4.30 3.60 13.94
N PRO A 148 -3.48 2.58 13.61
CA PRO A 148 -2.65 1.90 14.59
C PRO A 148 -1.56 2.79 15.20
N ILE A 149 -1.23 3.93 14.57
CA ILE A 149 -0.36 4.95 15.17
C ILE A 149 -1.06 5.60 16.38
N ASP A 150 -2.33 5.95 16.24
CA ASP A 150 -3.07 6.67 17.28
C ASP A 150 -3.33 5.75 18.48
N THR A 151 -3.73 4.50 18.22
CA THR A 151 -3.85 3.47 19.27
C THR A 151 -2.53 3.28 20.02
N PHE A 152 -1.40 3.23 19.31
CA PHE A 152 -0.10 3.10 19.93
C PHE A 152 0.22 4.32 20.81
N ILE A 153 0.04 5.55 20.32
CA ILE A 153 0.30 6.79 21.09
C ILE A 153 -0.59 6.86 22.33
N GLN A 154 -1.89 6.60 22.19
CA GLN A 154 -2.82 6.60 23.33
C GLN A 154 -2.44 5.55 24.38
N SER A 155 -1.98 4.37 23.94
CA SER A 155 -1.47 3.35 24.85
C SER A 155 -0.22 3.83 25.61
N ILE A 156 0.71 4.51 24.92
CA ILE A 156 1.89 5.11 25.55
C ILE A 156 1.49 6.20 26.56
N TRP A 157 0.50 7.05 26.24
CA TRP A 157 -0.02 8.05 27.17
C TRP A 157 -0.63 7.41 28.42
N LYS A 158 -1.46 6.38 28.27
CA LYS A 158 -2.10 5.67 29.39
C LYS A 158 -1.07 4.98 30.31
N ILE A 159 -0.02 4.39 29.73
CA ILE A 159 1.10 3.81 30.50
C ILE A 159 1.89 4.89 31.25
N GLY A 160 2.07 6.06 30.62
CA GLY A 160 2.77 7.22 31.16
C GLY A 160 4.15 7.42 30.53
N ILE A 161 4.29 8.51 29.78
CA ILE A 161 5.50 8.85 29.02
C ILE A 161 6.70 9.02 29.95
N ASP A 162 6.56 9.72 31.08
CA ASP A 162 7.66 9.96 32.01
C ASP A 162 8.23 8.67 32.58
N LYS A 163 7.36 7.70 32.89
CA LYS A 163 7.76 6.39 33.39
C LYS A 163 8.56 5.62 32.34
N LEU A 164 8.11 5.66 31.09
CA LEU A 164 8.79 5.01 29.96
C LEU A 164 10.12 5.67 29.61
N GLN A 165 10.20 7.01 29.72
CA GLN A 165 11.42 7.75 29.46
C GLN A 165 12.50 7.39 30.50
N ARG A 166 12.13 7.27 31.78
CA ARG A 166 13.04 6.84 32.85
C ARG A 166 13.58 5.42 32.67
N LYS A 167 12.83 4.54 31.99
CA LYS A 167 13.26 3.16 31.69
C LYS A 167 14.28 3.08 30.54
N GLY A 168 14.51 4.16 29.79
CA GLY A 168 15.57 4.19 28.77
C GLY A 168 15.41 3.16 27.66
N LEU A 169 14.18 2.90 27.21
CA LEU A 169 13.89 1.87 26.20
C LEU A 169 14.45 2.25 24.83
N ASN A 170 14.93 1.26 24.07
CA ASN A 170 15.44 1.42 22.72
C ASN A 170 14.68 0.53 21.71
N ILE A 171 14.49 1.03 20.50
CA ILE A 171 13.96 0.33 19.33
C ILE A 171 15.03 0.36 18.23
N ASN A 172 15.59 -0.79 17.83
CA ASN A 172 16.62 -0.86 16.79
C ASN A 172 17.72 0.20 17.00
N GLU A 173 18.30 0.23 18.20
CA GLU A 173 19.36 1.17 18.62
C GLU A 173 18.93 2.64 18.76
N LYS A 174 17.66 2.96 18.51
CA LYS A 174 17.09 4.31 18.68
C LYS A 174 16.32 4.40 19.98
N SER A 175 16.52 5.45 20.77
CA SER A 175 15.74 5.64 21.99
C SER A 175 14.25 5.82 21.68
N LEU A 176 13.41 5.19 22.49
CA LEU A 176 11.94 5.24 22.39
C LEU A 176 11.44 6.67 22.61
N ILE A 177 11.96 7.35 23.63
CA ILE A 177 11.59 8.73 23.97
C ILE A 177 12.87 9.56 24.04
N THR A 178 12.91 10.68 23.32
CA THR A 178 14.04 11.61 23.29
C THR A 178 13.58 13.03 23.68
N ARG A 179 14.50 13.85 24.22
CA ARG A 179 14.17 15.24 24.60
C ARG A 179 13.94 16.16 23.40
N ASN A 180 14.73 15.93 22.36
CA ASN A 180 14.65 16.64 21.09
C ASN A 180 14.30 15.66 19.98
N LYS A 181 13.80 16.16 18.86
CA LYS A 181 13.57 15.35 17.67
C LYS A 181 14.90 14.90 17.06
N LEU A 182 15.25 13.63 17.22
CA LEU A 182 16.48 13.03 16.70
C LEU A 182 16.26 12.23 15.42
N TYR A 183 15.06 11.65 15.23
CA TYR A 183 14.79 10.71 14.14
C TYR A 183 13.58 11.13 13.29
N LYS A 184 13.67 10.81 11.99
CA LYS A 184 12.51 10.90 11.09
C LYS A 184 11.44 9.91 11.54
N GLY A 185 10.20 10.39 11.68
CA GLY A 185 9.07 9.58 12.15
C GLY A 185 8.79 9.69 13.65
N GLN A 186 9.56 10.49 14.40
CA GLN A 186 9.20 10.86 15.76
C GLN A 186 8.02 11.83 15.81
N ILE A 187 7.15 11.64 16.80
CA ILE A 187 5.99 12.48 17.09
C ILE A 187 6.18 13.11 18.46
N GLN A 188 5.91 14.40 18.59
CA GLN A 188 5.94 15.08 19.87
C GLN A 188 4.71 14.66 20.68
N VAL A 189 4.94 14.17 21.89
CA VAL A 189 3.91 13.60 22.78
C VAL A 189 3.82 14.31 24.13
N GLY A 190 4.68 15.31 24.36
CA GLY A 190 4.73 16.14 25.56
C GLY A 190 5.71 17.32 25.40
N ILE A 191 5.95 18.07 26.49
CA ILE A 191 6.96 19.13 26.54
C ILE A 191 8.33 18.47 26.47
N GLU A 192 9.12 18.79 25.44
CA GLU A 192 10.43 18.17 25.20
C GLU A 192 10.40 16.63 25.24
N GLN A 193 9.34 16.02 24.70
CA GLN A 193 9.20 14.56 24.66
C GLN A 193 8.79 14.12 23.26
N TRP A 194 9.70 13.42 22.59
CA TRP A 194 9.55 12.92 21.23
C TRP A 194 9.55 11.39 21.22
N LEU A 195 8.41 10.81 20.84
CA LEU A 195 8.21 9.37 20.77
C LEU A 195 8.59 8.83 19.40
N THR A 196 9.45 7.82 19.36
CA THR A 196 9.81 7.08 18.15
C THR A 196 8.70 6.11 17.77
N ILE A 197 8.05 6.35 16.62
CA ILE A 197 6.94 5.53 16.14
C ILE A 197 7.47 4.40 15.25
N PRO A 198 7.15 3.12 15.56
CA PRO A 198 7.50 2.00 14.67
C PRO A 198 6.78 2.10 13.32
N ASN A 199 7.44 1.66 12.25
CA ASN A 199 6.91 1.80 10.89
C ASN A 199 5.68 0.90 10.62
N THR A 200 5.68 -0.34 11.08
CA THR A 200 4.59 -1.30 10.82
C THR A 200 3.67 -1.46 12.04
N THR A 201 2.43 -1.97 11.87
CA THR A 201 1.56 -2.31 13.01
C THR A 201 2.13 -3.47 13.82
N LYS A 202 2.76 -4.45 13.16
CA LYS A 202 3.42 -5.57 13.81
C LYS A 202 4.51 -5.10 14.78
N ASP A 203 5.30 -4.10 14.38
CA ASP A 203 6.36 -3.56 15.24
C ASP A 203 5.79 -2.74 16.41
N LYS A 204 4.66 -2.05 16.22
CA LYS A 204 3.94 -1.38 17.32
C LYS A 204 3.45 -2.40 18.36
N ALA A 205 2.81 -3.48 17.91
CA ALA A 205 2.33 -4.53 18.80
C ALA A 205 3.47 -5.22 19.55
N LYS A 206 4.56 -5.58 18.85
CA LYS A 206 5.77 -6.13 19.48
C LYS A 206 6.33 -5.22 20.56
N LEU A 207 6.43 -3.92 20.27
CA LEU A 207 6.94 -2.95 21.22
C LEU A 207 6.02 -2.79 22.43
N LEU A 208 4.69 -2.82 22.25
CA LEU A 208 3.76 -2.82 23.37
C LEU A 208 3.88 -4.08 24.22
N HIS A 209 4.16 -5.26 23.64
CA HIS A 209 4.46 -6.47 24.43
C HIS A 209 5.74 -6.33 25.25
N ILE A 210 6.79 -5.73 24.67
CA ILE A 210 8.04 -5.45 25.38
C ILE A 210 7.79 -4.47 26.52
N ILE A 211 7.06 -3.39 26.27
CA ILE A 211 6.70 -2.39 27.28
C ILE A 211 5.85 -3.03 28.39
N SER A 212 4.83 -3.82 28.03
CA SER A 212 4.01 -4.60 28.95
C SER A 212 4.86 -5.44 29.90
N SER A 213 5.86 -6.15 29.35
CA SER A 213 6.77 -6.99 30.13
C SER A 213 7.66 -6.16 31.06
N ILE A 214 8.28 -5.08 30.57
CA ILE A 214 9.22 -4.25 31.35
C ILE A 214 8.51 -3.43 32.43
N MET A 215 7.26 -3.04 32.15
CA MET A 215 6.44 -2.24 33.05
C MET A 215 5.62 -3.12 34.01
N HIS A 216 5.65 -4.44 33.84
CA HIS A 216 4.81 -5.39 34.58
C HIS A 216 3.30 -5.04 34.49
N ILE A 217 2.85 -4.67 33.29
CA ILE A 217 1.44 -4.38 32.98
C ILE A 217 0.95 -5.49 32.06
N ASP A 218 -0.09 -6.23 32.43
CA ASP A 218 -0.67 -7.29 31.59
C ASP A 218 -1.53 -6.69 30.46
N LEU A 219 -0.89 -6.39 29.33
CA LEU A 219 -1.57 -5.84 28.15
C LEU A 219 -1.94 -6.96 27.19
N LYS A 220 -3.22 -7.08 26.85
CA LYS A 220 -3.67 -7.97 25.76
C LYS A 220 -3.73 -7.19 24.45
N ILE A 221 -2.84 -7.52 23.52
CA ILE A 221 -2.63 -6.78 22.27
C ILE A 221 -3.08 -7.64 21.09
N THR A 222 -3.99 -7.12 20.26
CA THR A 222 -4.52 -7.81 19.07
C THR A 222 -4.33 -6.94 17.83
N ILE A 223 -3.91 -7.57 16.73
CA ILE A 223 -3.87 -6.95 15.40
C ILE A 223 -5.06 -7.48 14.61
N LEU A 224 -5.93 -6.57 14.17
CA LEU A 224 -7.17 -6.79 13.42
C LEU A 224 -6.99 -6.57 11.91
#